data_AF-A0A1Z4QSZ1-F1
#
_entry.id   AF-A0A1Z4QSZ1-F1
#
_cell.length_a   1.000
_cell.length_b   1.000
_cell.length_c   1.000
_cell.angle_alpha   90.00
_cell.angle_beta   90.00
_cell.angle_gamma   90.00
#
_symmetry.space_group_name_H-M   'P 1'
#
loop_
_entity.id
_entity.type
_entity.pdbx_description
1 polymer ?
#
loop_
_entity_poly.entity_id
_entity_poly.type
_entity_poly.pdbx_seq_one_letter_code
_entity_poly.pdbx_strand_id
1 'polypeptide(L)' 'MSQESVHNQAKKPSPAAEVFELSPEVLDKVKHPPQMDEVILEQSPEERRGNQALVPQMLDEPTE' A
#
# COMPACT_ATOMS: atom_id res chain seq x y z
N MET A 1 -27.04 -21.22 16.04
CA MET A 1 -26.79 -22.14 14.91
C MET A 1 -27.33 -21.49 13.64
N SER A 2 -26.51 -20.71 12.91
CA SER A 2 -26.85 -20.22 11.57
C SER A 2 -25.62 -20.31 10.67
N GLN A 3 -25.49 -21.51 10.12
CA GLN A 3 -24.89 -21.94 8.86
C GLN A 3 -23.92 -20.97 8.15
N GLU A 4 -22.66 -21.43 8.13
CA GLU A 4 -21.71 -21.37 7.03
C GLU A 4 -22.36 -21.15 5.66
N SER A 5 -22.10 -19.99 5.05
CA SER A 5 -22.36 -19.74 3.63
C SER A 5 -21.03 -19.54 2.91
N VAL A 6 -20.54 -20.66 2.41
CA VAL A 6 -19.40 -20.81 1.53
C VAL A 6 -19.47 -19.82 0.36
N HIS A 7 -18.58 -18.85 0.32
CA HIS A 7 -18.25 -18.15 -0.93
C HIS A 7 -16.91 -18.67 -1.43
N ASN A 8 -17.01 -19.83 -2.09
CA ASN A 8 -16.07 -20.33 -3.09
C ASN A 8 -15.88 -19.28 -4.19
N GLN A 9 -15.17 -18.18 -3.92
CA GLN A 9 -14.74 -17.27 -4.98
C GLN A 9 -13.54 -17.91 -5.67
N ALA A 10 -13.88 -18.74 -6.66
CA ALA A 10 -13.10 -19.07 -7.85
C ALA A 10 -11.57 -18.98 -7.68
N LYS A 11 -10.96 -20.14 -7.38
CA LYS A 11 -9.64 -20.48 -7.93
C LYS A 11 -9.78 -20.50 -9.45
N LYS A 12 -9.81 -19.34 -10.11
CA LYS A 12 -9.44 -19.26 -11.52
C LYS A 12 -8.03 -19.84 -11.57
N PRO A 13 -7.76 -20.90 -12.34
CA PRO A 13 -6.38 -21.29 -12.55
C PRO A 13 -5.72 -20.06 -13.17
N SER A 14 -4.93 -19.33 -12.39
CA SER A 14 -3.95 -18.44 -12.98
C SER A 14 -3.17 -19.31 -13.97
N PRO A 15 -2.99 -18.88 -15.23
CA PRO A 15 -2.12 -19.62 -16.14
C PRO A 15 -0.82 -19.84 -15.38
N ALA A 16 -0.44 -21.12 -15.24
CA ALA A 16 0.58 -21.67 -14.35
C ALA A 16 1.47 -20.54 -13.88
N ALA A 17 1.24 -20.07 -12.64
CA ALA A 17 1.94 -18.90 -12.10
C ALA A 17 3.41 -19.12 -12.42
N GLU A 18 3.91 -18.44 -13.45
CA GLU A 18 5.30 -18.48 -13.80
C GLU A 18 5.95 -18.08 -12.49
N VAL A 19 6.62 -19.04 -11.86
CA VAL A 19 7.30 -18.80 -10.60
C VAL A 19 8.46 -17.92 -11.01
N PHE A 20 8.17 -16.62 -11.18
CA PHE A 20 9.16 -15.60 -11.25
C PHE A 20 9.79 -15.65 -9.88
N GLU A 21 10.93 -16.34 -9.80
CA GLU A 21 11.79 -16.29 -8.64
C GLU A 21 12.22 -14.83 -8.50
N LEU A 22 11.49 -14.10 -7.67
CA LEU A 22 11.80 -12.73 -7.33
C LEU A 22 13.21 -12.71 -6.76
N SER A 23 13.99 -11.69 -7.11
CA SER A 23 15.31 -11.52 -6.51
C SER A 23 15.18 -11.42 -4.99
N PRO A 24 16.19 -11.84 -4.21
CA PRO A 24 16.15 -11.74 -2.75
C PRO A 24 15.83 -10.32 -2.25
N GLU A 25 16.30 -9.30 -2.95
CA GLU A 25 16.01 -7.89 -2.66
C GLU A 25 14.53 -7.55 -2.84
N VAL A 26 13.88 -8.02 -3.90
CA VAL A 26 12.45 -7.78 -4.12
C VAL A 26 11.62 -8.54 -3.08
N LEU A 27 12.02 -9.77 -2.74
CA LEU A 27 11.38 -10.53 -1.66
C LEU A 27 11.50 -9.82 -0.31
N ASP A 28 12.63 -9.18 -0.06
CA ASP A 28 12.84 -8.42 1.17
C ASP A 28 11.92 -7.21 1.25
N LYS A 29 11.81 -6.42 0.16
CA LYS A 29 10.89 -5.28 0.09
C LYS A 29 9.42 -5.66 0.25
N VAL A 30 9.04 -6.86 -0.19
CA VAL A 30 7.68 -7.40 0.00
C VAL A 30 7.44 -7.79 1.46
N LYS A 31 8.45 -8.36 2.13
CA LYS A 31 8.36 -8.76 3.55
C LYS A 31 8.43 -7.55 4.50
N HIS A 32 9.22 -6.55 4.13
CA HIS A 32 9.51 -5.36 4.93
C HIS A 32 9.14 -4.12 4.13
N PRO A 33 7.83 -3.86 3.90
CA PRO A 33 7.42 -2.66 3.22
C PRO A 33 7.81 -1.42 4.04
N PRO A 34 8.19 -0.31 3.37
CA PRO A 34 8.45 0.96 4.04
C PRO A 34 7.19 1.46 4.76
N GLN A 35 7.37 2.33 5.76
CA GLN A 35 6.22 2.92 6.44
C GLN A 35 5.48 3.85 5.48
N MET A 36 4.15 3.86 5.57
CA MET A 36 3.32 4.67 4.65
C MET A 36 3.69 6.16 4.71
N ASP A 37 3.97 6.68 5.89
CA ASP A 37 4.36 8.08 6.08
C ASP A 37 5.69 8.39 5.38
N GLU A 38 6.67 7.47 5.44
CA GLU A 38 7.95 7.61 4.73
C GLU A 38 7.74 7.64 3.22
N VAL A 39 6.92 6.71 2.69
CA VAL A 39 6.60 6.65 1.26
C VAL A 39 5.91 7.94 0.79
N ILE A 40 4.95 8.43 1.57
CA ILE A 40 4.28 9.70 1.31
C ILE A 40 5.29 10.86 1.33
N LEU A 41 6.27 10.80 2.23
CA LEU A 41 7.31 11.82 2.34
C LEU A 41 8.30 11.84 1.17
N GLU A 42 8.37 10.78 0.38
CA GLU A 42 9.22 10.66 -0.81
C GLU A 42 8.50 11.06 -2.11
N GLN A 43 7.16 11.14 -2.10
CA GLN A 43 6.36 11.54 -3.26
C GLN A 43 6.68 12.97 -3.74
N SER A 44 6.47 13.26 -5.02
CA SER A 44 6.61 14.63 -5.52
C SER A 44 5.57 15.58 -4.89
N PRO A 45 5.84 16.90 -4.84
CA PRO A 45 4.87 17.87 -4.33
C PRO A 45 3.55 17.90 -5.10
N GLU A 46 3.53 17.46 -6.35
CA GLU A 46 2.32 17.37 -7.16
C GLU A 46 1.45 16.18 -6.71
N GLU A 47 2.06 15.01 -6.53
CA GLU A 47 1.39 13.79 -6.05
C GLU A 47 0.83 13.96 -4.64
N ARG A 48 1.58 14.59 -3.74
CA ARG A 48 1.10 14.87 -2.37
C ARG A 48 -0.06 15.85 -2.36
N ARG A 49 -0.07 16.83 -3.27
CA ARG A 49 -1.12 17.85 -3.33
C ARG A 49 -2.47 17.27 -3.78
N GLY A 50 -2.45 16.24 -4.62
CA GLY A 50 -3.67 15.51 -5.02
C GLY A 50 -4.16 14.51 -3.97
N ASN A 51 -3.37 14.24 -2.93
CA ASN A 51 -3.70 13.24 -1.92
C ASN A 51 -4.56 13.84 -0.80
N GLN A 52 -5.88 13.67 -0.92
CA GLN A 52 -6.88 14.14 0.05
C GLN A 52 -6.77 13.49 1.44
N ALA A 53 -6.00 12.40 1.58
CA ALA A 53 -5.75 11.75 2.86
C ALA A 53 -4.62 12.42 3.65
N LEU A 54 -3.84 13.30 3.02
CA LEU A 54 -2.81 14.08 3.71
C LEU A 54 -3.46 15.29 4.36
N VAL A 55 -3.25 15.41 5.67
CA VAL A 55 -3.60 16.64 6.38
C VAL A 55 -2.63 17.71 5.90
N PRO A 56 -3.11 18.87 5.41
CA PRO A 56 -2.24 20.00 5.11
C PRO A 56 -1.38 20.32 6.33
N GLN A 57 -0.09 20.56 6.11
CA GLN A 57 0.75 21.08 7.18
C GLN A 57 0.18 22.45 7.58
N MET A 58 -0.48 22.49 8.74
CA MET A 58 -0.93 23.75 9.32
C MET A 58 0.32 24.59 9.54
N LEU A 59 0.37 25.76 8.92
CA LEU A 59 1.40 26.74 9.25
C LEU A 59 1.08 27.17 10.68
N ASP A 60 1.92 26.82 11.65
CA ASP A 60 1.87 27.44 12.97
C ASP A 60 2.17 28.93 12.73
N GLU A 61 1.12 29.73 12.56
CA GLU A 61 1.25 31.17 12.62
C GLU A 61 1.71 31.50 14.05
N PRO A 62 2.77 32.30 14.23
CA PRO A 62 3.17 32.72 15.57
C PRO A 62 2.00 33.49 16.18
N THR A 63 1.35 32.89 17.17
CA THR A 63 0.36 33.58 18.01
C THR A 63 1.12 34.66 18.79
N GLU A 64 0.95 35.92 18.38
CA GLU A 64 1.37 37.09 19.18
C GLU A 64 0.49 37.26 20.43
#